data_AF-A0A1D1YB42-F1
#
_entry.id   AF-A0A1D1YB42-F1
#
_cell.length_a   1.000
_cell.length_b   1.000
_cell.length_c   1.000
_cell.angle_alpha   90.00
_cell.angle_beta   90.00
_cell.angle_gamma   90.00
#
_symmetry.space_group_name_H-M   'P 1'
#
loop_
_entity.id
_entity.type
_entity.pdbx_description
1 polymer ?
#
loop_
_entity_poly.entity_id
_entity_poly.type
_entity_poly.pdbx_seq_one_letter_code
_entity_poly.pdbx_strand_id
1 'polypeptide(L)'
;KQRVDEGILAIHPSIMAMVDCTSRAPSKGASQPTPPPPPPTLPALPVPSPPPPPAPAEPPSRRTPAAPFGLPFPFPRPALRVTSEYDSDSQVFFHRVSCGLFDRLAKLKLCLLHNRNGEVSSPQLRLNVGKRLSVDYDVEAQNAVIKGSFDVGDKLQFHATRDWKEQQGEVTMITKVAEPSYKIALTSAIPTVGLPRAAFQFPAGEVSIEEKEDENDERVLSMNGILKGQVLNGICTVQYEHTNLKTRSSDRNLRLRYLYKDEEMAFIPEISLPSNAASLTFKRQFSPSDKLRLIIPEYCVTYEDNNNAWEKTKRGG
;
A
#
# COMPACT_ATOMS: atom_id res chain seq x y z
N LYS A 1 23.78 65.15 -13.25
CA LYS A 1 24.81 64.23 -13.78
C LYS A 1 24.52 62.85 -13.20
N GLN A 2 23.69 61.98 -13.79
CA GLN A 2 23.84 61.27 -15.08
C GLN A 2 25.16 60.50 -15.10
N ARG A 3 25.19 59.15 -15.11
CA ARG A 3 24.82 58.18 -16.17
C ARG A 3 24.77 56.78 -15.52
N VAL A 4 23.67 56.01 -15.58
CA VAL A 4 23.31 54.93 -16.54
C VAL A 4 24.51 54.17 -17.13
N ASP A 5 24.61 52.88 -16.80
CA ASP A 5 24.88 51.82 -17.78
C ASP A 5 24.25 50.49 -17.32
N GLU A 6 23.49 49.89 -18.24
CA GLU A 6 22.84 48.59 -18.19
C GLU A 6 23.85 47.46 -18.46
N GLY A 7 23.61 46.28 -17.90
CA GLY A 7 24.44 45.10 -18.13
C GLY A 7 23.68 43.80 -17.87
N ILE A 8 22.81 43.44 -18.82
CA ILE A 8 22.13 42.15 -18.93
C ILE A 8 23.17 41.04 -19.17
N LEU A 9 23.17 39.99 -18.35
CA LEU A 9 23.87 38.74 -18.68
C LEU A 9 22.89 37.55 -18.68
N ALA A 10 22.37 37.33 -19.89
CA ALA A 10 21.90 36.10 -20.52
C ALA A 10 21.80 34.83 -19.67
N ILE A 11 20.56 34.44 -19.37
CA ILE A 11 20.17 33.05 -19.14
C ILE A 11 20.28 32.32 -20.48
N HIS A 12 21.17 31.33 -20.55
CA HIS A 12 21.33 30.47 -21.73
C HIS A 12 20.05 29.64 -21.96
N PRO A 13 19.38 29.77 -23.12
CA PRO A 13 18.19 29.02 -23.47
C PRO A 13 18.57 27.76 -24.27
N SER A 14 18.39 26.60 -23.67
CA SER A 14 18.39 25.29 -24.34
C SER A 14 17.62 24.37 -23.37
N ILE A 15 16.44 23.84 -23.63
CA ILE A 15 15.99 23.12 -24.83
C ILE A 15 14.47 23.37 -24.99
N MET A 16 14.09 24.09 -26.04
CA MET A 16 12.77 23.98 -26.69
C MET A 16 12.98 24.10 -28.20
N ALA A 17 12.12 23.41 -28.96
CA ALA A 17 12.02 23.26 -30.43
C ALA A 17 12.54 21.88 -30.93
N MET A 18 11.84 21.06 -31.72
CA MET A 18 10.58 21.21 -32.49
C MET A 18 9.90 19.83 -32.63
N VAL A 19 8.57 19.78 -32.66
CA VAL A 19 7.84 19.19 -33.80
C VAL A 19 6.61 20.06 -34.04
N ASP A 20 6.65 20.69 -35.21
CA ASP A 20 5.58 21.44 -35.86
C ASP A 20 4.69 20.43 -36.60
N CYS A 21 3.36 20.53 -36.44
CA CYS A 21 2.40 19.86 -37.30
C CYS A 21 1.17 20.76 -37.48
N THR A 22 1.33 21.67 -38.45
CA THR A 22 0.30 22.22 -39.36
C THR A 22 -1.14 21.74 -39.12
N SER A 23 -1.97 22.65 -38.60
CA SER A 23 -3.42 22.52 -38.64
C SER A 23 -3.94 22.86 -40.05
N ARG A 24 -4.70 21.95 -40.65
CA ARG A 24 -5.51 22.19 -41.85
C ARG A 24 -6.97 22.02 -41.47
N ALA A 25 -7.73 23.11 -41.49
CA ALA A 25 -9.20 23.08 -41.49
C ALA A 25 -9.71 22.42 -42.79
N PRO A 26 -10.95 21.90 -42.78
CA PRO A 26 -11.98 22.71 -43.43
C PRO A 26 -13.36 22.72 -42.75
N SER A 27 -13.96 23.92 -42.83
CA SER A 27 -15.36 24.28 -43.14
C SER A 27 -16.57 23.64 -42.44
N LYS A 28 -17.40 24.54 -41.92
CA LYS A 28 -18.81 24.43 -41.53
C LYS A 28 -19.74 23.94 -42.66
N GLY A 29 -20.75 23.16 -42.26
CA GLY A 29 -22.16 23.44 -42.59
C GLY A 29 -22.86 22.57 -43.64
N ALA A 30 -23.70 21.61 -43.18
CA ALA A 30 -24.96 21.25 -43.83
C ALA A 30 -25.90 20.53 -42.84
N SER A 31 -27.19 20.83 -42.96
CA SER A 31 -28.31 20.51 -42.08
C SER A 31 -29.08 19.23 -42.46
N GLN A 32 -29.48 18.44 -41.44
CA GLN A 32 -30.59 17.45 -41.39
C GLN A 32 -30.61 16.23 -42.36
N PRO A 33 -31.36 15.12 -42.10
CA PRO A 33 -32.46 14.94 -41.14
C PRO A 33 -32.32 13.79 -40.13
N THR A 34 -33.11 13.92 -39.06
CA THR A 34 -33.41 12.91 -38.03
C THR A 34 -34.02 11.63 -38.63
N PRO A 35 -33.69 10.43 -38.11
CA PRO A 35 -34.34 9.18 -38.53
C PRO A 35 -35.79 9.10 -37.99
N PRO A 36 -36.71 8.46 -38.73
CA PRO A 36 -38.10 8.31 -38.34
C PRO A 36 -38.28 7.34 -37.16
N PRO A 37 -39.38 7.47 -36.40
CA PRO A 37 -39.67 6.60 -35.25
C PRO A 37 -39.92 5.14 -35.67
N PRO A 38 -39.62 4.17 -34.79
CA PRO A 38 -39.84 2.76 -35.10
C PRO A 38 -41.35 2.43 -35.20
N PRO A 39 -41.72 1.45 -36.05
CA PRO A 39 -43.12 1.08 -36.27
C PRO A 39 -43.75 0.39 -35.04
N PRO A 40 -45.09 0.44 -34.90
CA PRO A 40 -45.81 -0.16 -33.79
C PRO A 40 -45.69 -1.69 -33.81
N THR A 41 -45.30 -2.25 -32.68
CA THR A 41 -45.11 -3.69 -32.45
C THR A 41 -46.48 -4.40 -32.41
N LEU A 42 -46.71 -5.33 -33.34
CA LEU A 42 -47.83 -6.28 -33.28
C LEU A 42 -47.64 -7.24 -32.08
N PRO A 43 -48.72 -7.65 -31.39
CA PRO A 43 -48.62 -8.62 -30.29
C PRO A 43 -48.16 -9.98 -30.82
N ALA A 44 -47.00 -10.44 -30.34
CA ALA A 44 -46.47 -11.76 -30.62
C ALA A 44 -47.35 -12.84 -29.96
N LEU A 45 -47.73 -13.85 -30.74
CA LEU A 45 -48.35 -15.08 -30.26
C LEU A 45 -47.36 -15.82 -29.32
N PRO A 46 -47.82 -16.45 -28.23
CA PRO A 46 -46.94 -17.10 -27.28
C PRO A 46 -46.35 -18.39 -27.86
N VAL A 47 -45.02 -18.40 -28.03
CA VAL A 47 -44.23 -19.60 -28.30
C VAL A 47 -44.06 -20.36 -26.97
N PRO A 48 -44.28 -21.69 -26.91
CA PRO A 48 -44.07 -22.45 -25.68
C PRO A 48 -42.58 -22.51 -25.35
N SER A 49 -42.23 -22.09 -24.14
CA SER A 49 -40.87 -22.17 -23.59
C SER A 49 -40.41 -23.62 -23.40
N PRO A 50 -39.15 -23.97 -23.74
CA PRO A 50 -38.60 -25.29 -23.46
C PRO A 50 -38.45 -25.52 -21.95
N PRO A 51 -38.47 -26.79 -21.48
CA PRO A 51 -38.37 -27.11 -20.06
C PRO A 51 -37.02 -26.71 -19.47
N PRO A 52 -36.96 -26.35 -18.17
CA PRO A 52 -35.73 -25.93 -17.52
C PRO A 52 -34.72 -27.09 -17.43
N PRO A 53 -33.41 -26.81 -17.53
CA PRO A 53 -32.38 -27.83 -17.33
C PRO A 53 -32.39 -28.34 -15.87
N PRO A 54 -31.99 -29.61 -15.64
CA PRO A 54 -31.94 -30.18 -14.30
C PRO A 54 -30.96 -29.40 -13.42
N ALA A 55 -31.38 -29.14 -12.18
CA ALA A 55 -30.59 -28.40 -11.20
C ALA A 55 -29.23 -29.10 -10.94
N PRO A 56 -28.14 -28.34 -10.73
CA PRO A 56 -26.87 -28.89 -10.29
C PRO A 56 -27.05 -29.63 -8.96
N ALA A 57 -26.54 -30.86 -8.87
CA ALA A 57 -26.57 -31.65 -7.64
C ALA A 57 -25.95 -30.84 -6.48
N GLU A 58 -26.70 -30.72 -5.39
CA GLU A 58 -26.21 -30.10 -4.15
C GLU A 58 -24.92 -30.80 -3.70
N PRO A 59 -23.88 -30.07 -3.27
CA PRO A 59 -22.71 -30.69 -2.69
C PRO A 59 -23.12 -31.49 -1.44
N PRO A 60 -22.56 -32.70 -1.22
CA PRO A 60 -22.99 -33.55 -0.13
C PRO A 60 -22.84 -32.79 1.18
N SER A 61 -23.94 -32.70 1.94
CA SER A 61 -23.94 -32.15 3.29
C SER A 61 -22.82 -32.83 4.07
N ARG A 62 -21.82 -32.05 4.50
CA ARG A 62 -20.76 -32.53 5.39
C ARG A 62 -21.41 -33.04 6.67
N ARG A 63 -21.61 -34.36 6.75
CA ARG A 63 -21.96 -35.03 8.01
C ARG A 63 -20.85 -34.72 9.00
N THR A 64 -21.22 -34.07 10.10
CA THR A 64 -20.38 -33.95 11.29
C THR A 64 -19.97 -35.37 11.70
N PRO A 65 -18.67 -35.71 11.81
CA PRO A 65 -18.29 -36.99 12.34
C PRO A 65 -18.74 -37.04 13.80
N ALA A 66 -19.60 -38.00 14.12
CA ALA A 66 -19.91 -38.37 15.49
C ALA A 66 -18.58 -38.72 16.17
N ALA A 67 -18.23 -37.97 17.21
CA ALA A 67 -17.01 -38.23 17.94
C ALA A 67 -17.15 -39.55 18.73
N PRO A 68 -16.17 -40.46 18.65
CA PRO A 68 -15.97 -41.43 19.73
C PRO A 68 -15.47 -40.66 20.96
N PHE A 69 -15.76 -41.19 22.14
CA PHE A 69 -15.40 -40.64 23.47
C PHE A 69 -16.38 -39.59 24.03
N GLY A 70 -17.36 -40.11 24.77
CA GLY A 70 -18.29 -39.36 25.62
C GLY A 70 -17.62 -38.86 26.88
N LEU A 71 -17.11 -37.63 26.83
CA LEU A 71 -16.88 -36.82 28.03
C LEU A 71 -18.04 -35.83 28.17
N PRO A 72 -18.68 -35.73 29.35
CA PRO A 72 -19.84 -34.88 29.58
C PRO A 72 -19.37 -33.44 29.79
N PHE A 73 -18.96 -32.78 28.71
CA PHE A 73 -18.76 -31.33 28.75
C PHE A 73 -20.12 -30.67 28.49
N PRO A 74 -20.62 -29.79 29.39
CA PRO A 74 -21.92 -29.13 29.23
C PRO A 74 -21.93 -28.05 28.12
N PHE A 75 -20.90 -28.02 27.28
CA PHE A 75 -20.73 -27.08 26.19
C PHE A 75 -20.53 -27.85 24.88
N PRO A 76 -21.17 -27.44 23.77
CA PRO A 76 -20.93 -28.05 22.46
C PRO A 76 -19.43 -28.04 22.16
N ARG A 77 -18.87 -29.17 21.67
CA ARG A 77 -17.43 -29.28 21.37
C ARG A 77 -17.03 -28.12 20.46
N PRO A 78 -16.06 -27.30 20.87
CA PRO A 78 -15.67 -26.16 20.06
C PRO A 78 -15.04 -26.65 18.75
N ALA A 79 -15.35 -25.96 17.65
CA ALA A 79 -14.85 -26.31 16.33
C ALA A 79 -13.32 -26.15 16.28
N LEU A 80 -12.60 -27.27 16.46
CA LEU A 80 -11.16 -27.36 16.39
C LEU A 80 -10.73 -27.46 14.92
N ARG A 81 -9.84 -26.57 14.50
CA ARG A 81 -9.22 -26.59 13.17
C ARG A 81 -7.71 -26.65 13.34
N VAL A 82 -7.11 -27.68 12.77
CA VAL A 82 -5.65 -27.86 12.70
C VAL A 82 -5.23 -27.64 11.25
N THR A 83 -4.20 -26.82 11.04
CA THR A 83 -3.57 -26.62 9.74
C THR A 83 -2.07 -26.77 9.91
N SER A 84 -1.45 -27.55 9.04
CA SER A 84 0.00 -27.71 8.98
C SER A 84 0.45 -27.26 7.59
N GLU A 85 1.44 -26.38 7.54
CA GLU A 85 2.06 -25.93 6.29
C GLU A 85 3.58 -26.16 6.38
N TYR A 86 4.20 -26.44 5.23
CA TYR A 86 5.65 -26.61 5.11
C TYR A 86 6.17 -25.54 4.17
N ASP A 87 7.18 -24.81 4.63
CA ASP A 87 7.89 -23.80 3.84
C ASP A 87 9.20 -24.39 3.33
N SER A 88 9.35 -24.46 1.99
CA SER A 88 10.55 -25.00 1.35
C SER A 88 11.76 -24.08 1.45
N ASP A 89 11.54 -22.77 1.52
CA ASP A 89 12.62 -21.78 1.53
C ASP A 89 13.27 -21.73 2.92
N SER A 90 12.46 -21.81 3.98
CA SER A 90 12.94 -21.84 5.35
C SER A 90 13.18 -23.25 5.90
N GLN A 91 12.68 -24.30 5.23
CA GLN A 91 12.69 -25.70 5.68
C GLN A 91 12.04 -25.91 7.06
N VAL A 92 10.93 -25.20 7.32
CA VAL A 92 10.20 -25.23 8.59
C VAL A 92 8.76 -25.69 8.38
N PHE A 93 8.25 -26.49 9.32
CA PHE A 93 6.83 -26.79 9.44
C PHE A 93 6.16 -25.81 10.38
N PHE A 94 5.05 -25.21 9.95
CA PHE A 94 4.21 -24.36 10.78
C PHE A 94 2.93 -25.12 11.11
N HIS A 95 2.75 -25.44 12.38
CA HIS A 95 1.53 -26.05 12.88
C HIS A 95 0.67 -25.00 13.56
N ARG A 96 -0.57 -24.87 13.11
CA ARG A 96 -1.54 -23.93 13.65
C ARG A 96 -2.79 -24.67 14.08
N VAL A 97 -3.05 -24.63 15.38
CA VAL A 97 -4.26 -25.17 16.00
C VAL A 97 -5.15 -23.99 16.36
N SER A 98 -6.41 -24.01 15.97
CA SER A 98 -7.37 -22.95 16.33
C SER A 98 -8.69 -23.52 16.79
N CYS A 99 -9.28 -22.87 17.80
CA CYS A 99 -10.47 -23.32 18.49
C CYS A 99 -11.38 -22.12 18.73
N GLY A 100 -12.63 -22.19 18.26
CA GLY A 100 -13.64 -21.18 18.57
C GLY A 100 -14.26 -21.44 19.93
N LEU A 101 -14.27 -20.47 20.83
CA LEU A 101 -14.83 -20.56 22.18
C LEU A 101 -16.13 -19.73 22.27
N PHE A 102 -17.03 -20.10 23.17
CA PHE A 102 -18.29 -19.38 23.46
C PHE A 102 -19.09 -19.03 22.20
N ASP A 103 -19.53 -20.04 21.43
CA ASP A 103 -20.28 -19.84 20.18
C ASP A 103 -19.63 -18.89 19.18
N ARG A 104 -18.29 -18.95 19.09
CA ARG A 104 -17.43 -18.12 18.22
C ARG A 104 -17.30 -16.66 18.66
N LEU A 105 -17.68 -16.31 19.89
CA LEU A 105 -17.38 -15.00 20.47
C LEU A 105 -15.88 -14.79 20.70
N ALA A 106 -15.14 -15.88 20.97
CA ALA A 106 -13.69 -15.84 21.07
C ALA A 106 -13.04 -16.93 20.20
N LYS A 107 -11.78 -16.72 19.84
CA LYS A 107 -10.97 -17.65 19.08
C LYS A 107 -9.59 -17.77 19.71
N LEU A 108 -9.26 -18.98 20.16
CA LEU A 108 -7.92 -19.35 20.59
C LEU A 108 -7.15 -19.90 19.39
N LYS A 109 -5.90 -19.49 19.23
CA LYS A 109 -4.97 -19.96 18.20
C LYS A 109 -3.64 -20.28 18.86
N LEU A 110 -3.10 -21.45 18.59
CA LEU A 110 -1.74 -21.86 18.93
C LEU A 110 -0.97 -22.03 17.63
N CYS A 111 0.19 -21.40 17.52
CA CYS A 111 1.13 -21.56 16.41
C CYS A 111 2.42 -22.17 16.97
N LEU A 112 2.96 -23.16 16.28
CA LEU A 112 4.20 -23.85 16.61
C LEU A 112 5.05 -23.87 15.34
N LEU A 113 6.30 -23.44 15.41
CA LEU A 113 7.28 -23.75 14.37
C LEU A 113 7.98 -25.05 14.73
N HIS A 114 8.29 -25.83 13.72
CA HIS A 114 9.05 -27.05 13.85
C HIS A 114 10.15 -27.08 12.80
N ASN A 115 11.40 -27.11 13.24
CA ASN A 115 12.55 -27.11 12.35
C ASN A 115 12.88 -28.53 11.85
N ARG A 116 13.78 -28.62 10.86
CA ARG A 116 14.25 -29.91 10.31
C ARG A 116 14.91 -30.82 11.35
N ASN A 117 15.41 -30.26 12.45
CA ASN A 117 16.09 -31.00 13.51
C ASN A 117 15.11 -31.65 14.51
N GLY A 118 13.80 -31.42 14.33
CA GLY A 118 12.79 -31.96 15.23
C GLY A 118 12.47 -31.04 16.40
N GLU A 119 13.12 -29.87 16.49
CA GLU A 119 12.93 -28.92 17.59
C GLU A 119 11.73 -28.04 17.31
N VAL A 120 10.88 -27.86 18.33
CA VAL A 120 9.77 -26.93 18.30
C VAL A 120 10.29 -25.58 18.76
N SER A 121 10.18 -24.57 17.90
CA SER A 121 10.54 -23.19 18.21
C SER A 121 9.32 -22.27 18.14
N SER A 122 9.41 -21.17 18.88
CA SER A 122 8.49 -20.04 18.93
C SER A 122 7.01 -20.41 19.09
N PRO A 123 6.62 -21.06 20.22
CA PRO A 123 5.22 -21.32 20.50
C PRO A 123 4.50 -19.99 20.75
N GLN A 124 3.51 -19.67 19.93
CA GLN A 124 2.72 -18.45 20.06
C GLN A 124 1.25 -18.78 20.34
N LEU A 125 0.71 -18.22 21.41
CA LEU A 125 -0.69 -18.36 21.81
C LEU A 125 -1.41 -17.03 21.56
N ARG A 126 -2.42 -17.03 20.70
CA ARG A 126 -3.24 -15.86 20.38
C ARG A 126 -4.69 -16.09 20.78
N LEU A 127 -5.21 -15.23 21.64
CA LEU A 127 -6.63 -15.16 22.00
C LEU A 127 -7.25 -13.93 21.34
N ASN A 128 -8.27 -14.10 20.51
CA ASN A 128 -9.07 -13.02 19.95
C ASN A 128 -10.47 -13.05 20.56
N VAL A 129 -10.93 -11.96 21.16
CA VAL A 129 -12.31 -11.79 21.65
C VAL A 129 -13.01 -10.79 20.72
N GLY A 130 -13.87 -11.32 19.84
CA GLY A 130 -14.48 -10.57 18.76
C GLY A 130 -13.45 -9.80 17.91
N LYS A 131 -13.75 -8.53 17.64
CA LYS A 131 -12.86 -7.59 16.92
C LYS A 131 -12.16 -6.58 17.83
N ARG A 132 -12.46 -6.63 19.13
CA ARG A 132 -12.15 -5.54 20.09
C ARG A 132 -10.98 -5.84 21.00
N LEU A 133 -10.65 -7.11 21.22
CA LEU A 133 -9.57 -7.48 22.10
C LEU A 133 -8.80 -8.64 21.50
N SER A 134 -7.48 -8.53 21.47
CA SER A 134 -6.60 -9.65 21.17
C SER A 134 -5.42 -9.66 22.12
N VAL A 135 -5.04 -10.84 22.57
CA VAL A 135 -3.86 -11.09 23.39
C VAL A 135 -2.96 -12.03 22.61
N ASP A 136 -1.75 -11.57 22.30
CA ASP A 136 -0.70 -12.33 21.65
C ASP A 136 0.36 -12.68 22.69
N TYR A 137 0.45 -13.94 23.09
CA TYR A 137 1.43 -14.44 24.06
C TYR A 137 2.52 -15.23 23.35
N ASP A 138 3.75 -14.80 23.52
CA ASP A 138 4.95 -15.50 23.08
C ASP A 138 5.54 -16.28 24.26
N VAL A 139 5.54 -17.61 24.14
CA VAL A 139 5.98 -18.52 25.20
C VAL A 139 7.49 -18.46 25.40
N GLU A 140 8.26 -18.31 24.31
CA GLU A 140 9.73 -18.23 24.37
C GLU A 140 10.17 -16.90 24.98
N ALA A 141 9.58 -15.80 24.52
CA ALA A 141 9.91 -14.48 25.05
C ALA A 141 9.33 -14.23 26.45
N GLN A 142 8.42 -15.09 26.93
CA GLN A 142 7.61 -14.87 28.13
C GLN A 142 6.93 -13.49 28.12
N ASN A 143 6.41 -13.10 26.95
CA ASN A 143 5.87 -11.79 26.72
C ASN A 143 4.41 -11.88 26.23
N ALA A 144 3.59 -10.91 26.62
CA ALA A 144 2.22 -10.78 26.20
C ALA A 144 2.00 -9.39 25.59
N VAL A 145 1.52 -9.34 24.34
CA VAL A 145 1.06 -8.11 23.70
C VAL A 145 -0.47 -8.09 23.71
N ILE A 146 -1.03 -7.13 24.44
CA ILE A 146 -2.47 -6.92 24.56
C ILE A 146 -2.87 -5.79 23.61
N LYS A 147 -3.83 -6.06 22.72
CA LYS A 147 -4.38 -5.07 21.77
C LYS A 147 -5.88 -4.93 22.02
N GLY A 148 -6.33 -3.72 22.30
CA GLY A 148 -7.71 -3.35 22.47
C GLY A 148 -8.16 -2.36 21.38
N SER A 149 -9.42 -2.44 21.00
CA SER A 149 -10.08 -1.42 20.19
C SER A 149 -11.53 -1.24 20.62
N PHE A 150 -11.98 0.02 20.63
CA PHE A 150 -13.38 0.35 20.87
C PHE A 150 -13.80 1.54 19.99
N ASP A 151 -14.99 1.43 19.43
CA ASP A 151 -15.59 2.47 18.60
C ASP A 151 -16.60 3.26 19.44
N VAL A 152 -16.57 4.59 19.33
CA VAL A 152 -17.54 5.51 19.94
C VAL A 152 -18.36 6.13 18.80
N GLY A 153 -19.51 5.52 18.51
CA GLY A 153 -20.30 5.84 17.33
C GLY A 153 -19.55 5.55 16.03
N ASP A 154 -19.91 6.26 14.96
CA ASP A 154 -19.37 5.97 13.61
C ASP A 154 -18.09 6.74 13.28
N LYS A 155 -17.79 7.77 14.08
CA LYS A 155 -16.76 8.78 13.80
C LYS A 155 -15.48 8.61 14.61
N LEU A 156 -15.52 8.00 15.79
CA LEU A 156 -14.39 7.97 16.71
C LEU A 156 -14.00 6.52 17.04
N GLN A 157 -12.72 6.18 16.88
CA GLN A 157 -12.17 4.87 17.15
C GLN A 157 -10.96 5.00 18.06
N PHE A 158 -10.83 4.09 19.02
CA PHE A 158 -9.69 4.02 19.91
C PHE A 158 -9.01 2.67 19.74
N HIS A 159 -7.69 2.70 19.71
CA HIS A 159 -6.82 1.55 19.67
C HIS A 159 -5.82 1.67 20.81
N ALA A 160 -5.59 0.59 21.54
CA ALA A 160 -4.57 0.54 22.58
C ALA A 160 -3.77 -0.75 22.41
N THR A 161 -2.44 -0.64 22.36
CA THR A 161 -1.53 -1.78 22.33
C THR A 161 -0.61 -1.67 23.54
N ARG A 162 -0.39 -2.77 24.26
CA ARG A 162 0.55 -2.79 25.37
C ARG A 162 1.36 -4.08 25.36
N ASP A 163 2.66 -3.91 25.43
CA ASP A 163 3.63 -4.95 25.69
C ASP A 163 3.80 -5.13 27.21
N TRP A 164 3.58 -6.35 27.69
CA TRP A 164 3.64 -6.64 29.12
C TRP A 164 5.07 -6.71 29.64
N LYS A 165 6.01 -7.25 28.87
CA LYS A 165 7.39 -7.43 29.31
C LYS A 165 8.16 -6.12 29.28
N GLU A 166 7.97 -5.33 28.23
CA GLU A 166 8.61 -4.03 28.07
C GLU A 166 7.93 -2.93 28.90
N GLN A 167 6.72 -3.21 29.43
CA GLN A 167 5.87 -2.22 30.11
C GLN A 167 5.58 -0.98 29.26
N GLN A 168 5.75 -1.11 27.95
CA GLN A 168 5.55 -0.06 26.96
C GLN A 168 4.30 -0.34 26.12
N GLY A 169 3.72 0.70 25.56
CA GLY A 169 2.53 0.59 24.73
C GLY A 169 2.22 1.87 24.01
N GLU A 170 1.12 1.86 23.26
CA GLU A 170 0.61 3.00 22.53
C GLU A 170 -0.91 3.06 22.62
N VAL A 171 -1.45 4.27 22.68
CA VAL A 171 -2.88 4.56 22.51
C VAL A 171 -3.03 5.45 21.30
N THR A 172 -3.86 5.02 20.36
CA THR A 172 -4.21 5.80 19.17
C THR A 172 -5.70 6.12 19.18
N MET A 173 -6.04 7.38 19.06
CA MET A 173 -7.39 7.89 18.85
C MET A 173 -7.54 8.33 17.41
N ILE A 174 -8.54 7.82 16.68
CA ILE A 174 -8.80 8.12 15.27
C ILE A 174 -10.19 8.71 15.12
N THR A 175 -10.27 9.91 14.55
CA THR A 175 -11.53 10.60 14.24
C THR A 175 -11.72 10.71 12.73
N LYS A 176 -12.87 10.25 12.22
CA LYS A 176 -13.32 10.50 10.85
C LYS A 176 -13.99 11.87 10.80
N VAL A 177 -13.38 12.79 10.06
CA VAL A 177 -13.81 14.20 10.01
C VAL A 177 -14.83 14.42 8.90
N ALA A 178 -14.53 13.97 7.69
CA ALA A 178 -15.35 14.16 6.50
C ALA A 178 -15.07 13.08 5.43
N GLU A 179 -16.00 12.90 4.50
CA GLU A 179 -15.80 12.10 3.29
C GLU A 179 -14.99 12.89 2.24
N PRO A 180 -14.22 12.22 1.35
CA PRO A 180 -14.18 10.79 1.11
C PRO A 180 -13.17 9.99 1.95
N SER A 181 -12.30 10.63 2.76
CA SER A 181 -11.34 9.93 3.65
C SER A 181 -10.58 10.85 4.62
N TYR A 182 -11.18 11.93 5.12
CA TYR A 182 -10.49 12.83 6.06
C TYR A 182 -10.48 12.24 7.47
N LYS A 183 -9.28 12.09 8.06
CA LYS A 183 -9.09 11.53 9.40
C LYS A 183 -8.06 12.32 10.20
N ILE A 184 -8.27 12.40 11.51
CA ILE A 184 -7.28 12.86 12.47
C ILE A 184 -6.92 11.68 13.36
N ALA A 185 -5.63 11.38 13.50
CA ALA A 185 -5.12 10.38 14.42
C ALA A 185 -4.21 11.04 15.47
N LEU A 186 -4.40 10.68 16.73
CA LEU A 186 -3.56 11.10 17.84
C LEU A 186 -3.01 9.85 18.52
N THR A 187 -1.69 9.69 18.54
CA THR A 187 -1.00 8.52 19.09
C THR A 187 -0.10 8.94 20.25
N SER A 188 -0.22 8.28 21.39
CA SER A 188 0.59 8.52 22.59
C SER A 188 1.21 7.22 23.08
N ALA A 189 2.47 7.26 23.50
CA ALA A 189 3.10 6.13 24.20
C ALA A 189 2.54 5.95 25.63
N ILE A 190 2.65 4.73 26.16
CA ILE A 190 2.38 4.36 27.56
C ILE A 190 3.66 3.70 28.11
N PRO A 191 4.24 4.14 29.25
CA PRO A 191 3.91 5.37 29.96
C PRO A 191 4.10 6.59 29.05
N THR A 192 3.43 7.71 29.37
CA THR A 192 3.50 8.90 28.54
C THR A 192 4.92 9.43 28.49
N VAL A 193 5.54 9.39 27.32
CA VAL A 193 6.86 9.96 27.05
C VAL A 193 6.68 11.01 25.96
N GLY A 194 6.92 12.28 26.31
CA GLY A 194 6.84 13.38 25.36
C GLY A 194 5.42 13.76 24.92
N LEU A 195 5.34 14.49 23.81
CA LEU A 195 4.10 14.92 23.17
C LEU A 195 3.53 13.81 22.27
N PRO A 196 2.19 13.68 22.21
CA PRO A 196 1.56 12.72 21.32
C PRO A 196 1.80 13.07 19.85
N ARG A 197 2.02 12.05 19.02
CA ARG A 197 2.04 12.17 17.56
C ARG A 197 0.64 12.53 17.06
N ALA A 198 0.54 13.61 16.28
CA ALA A 198 -0.69 14.01 15.62
C ALA A 198 -0.55 13.81 14.11
N ALA A 199 -1.51 13.14 13.47
CA ALA A 199 -1.54 12.94 12.04
C ALA A 199 -2.89 13.34 11.46
N PHE A 200 -2.86 14.08 10.35
CA PHE A 200 -4.01 14.45 9.54
C PHE A 200 -3.91 13.75 8.19
N GLN A 201 -4.86 12.86 7.93
CA GLN A 201 -4.98 12.12 6.67
C GLN A 201 -6.09 12.71 5.83
N PHE A 202 -5.84 12.82 4.54
CA PHE A 202 -6.79 13.28 3.53
C PHE A 202 -6.63 12.42 2.26
N PRO A 203 -7.59 12.44 1.32
CA PRO A 203 -7.59 11.51 0.19
C PRO A 203 -6.31 11.55 -0.67
N ALA A 204 -5.69 12.72 -0.77
CA ALA A 204 -4.47 12.94 -1.52
C ALA A 204 -3.19 12.77 -0.68
N GLY A 205 -3.26 12.49 0.63
CA GLY A 205 -2.04 12.55 1.44
C GLY A 205 -2.19 12.44 2.96
N GLU A 206 -1.08 12.65 3.66
CA GLU A 206 -1.00 12.69 5.11
C GLU A 206 -0.01 13.77 5.54
N VAL A 207 -0.30 14.46 6.64
CA VAL A 207 0.67 15.30 7.36
C VAL A 207 0.70 14.83 8.81
N SER A 208 1.88 14.55 9.36
CA SER A 208 2.05 14.16 10.75
C SER A 208 3.12 14.97 11.45
N ILE A 209 2.90 15.27 12.72
CA ILE A 209 3.83 15.94 13.61
C ILE A 209 4.08 15.02 14.80
N GLU A 210 5.33 14.80 15.12
CA GLU A 210 5.74 13.91 16.21
C GLU A 210 7.01 14.42 16.87
N GLU A 211 7.14 14.19 18.17
CA GLU A 211 8.36 14.44 18.91
C GLU A 211 9.30 13.23 18.75
N LYS A 212 10.54 13.48 18.34
CA LYS A 212 11.60 12.48 18.21
C LYS A 212 12.81 12.90 19.02
N GLU A 213 13.55 11.93 19.53
CA GLU A 213 14.90 12.17 20.05
C GLU A 213 15.86 12.32 18.87
N ASP A 214 16.65 13.40 18.87
CA ASP A 214 17.69 13.64 17.88
C ASP A 214 19.01 12.95 18.26
N GLU A 215 20.06 13.16 17.47
CA GLU A 215 21.39 12.58 17.72
C GLU A 215 22.03 13.01 19.06
N ASN A 216 21.52 14.07 19.71
CA ASN A 216 22.01 14.58 20.98
C ASN A 216 21.09 14.20 22.15
N ASP A 217 20.19 13.22 21.96
CA ASP A 217 19.13 12.84 22.90
C ASP A 217 18.19 14.01 23.27
N GLU A 218 18.14 15.06 22.44
CA GLU A 218 17.21 16.16 22.61
C GLU A 218 15.88 15.86 21.94
N ARG A 219 14.79 16.16 22.65
CA ARG A 219 13.45 16.03 22.07
C ARG A 219 13.15 17.19 21.13
N VAL A 220 12.95 16.84 19.87
CA VAL A 220 12.71 17.78 18.78
C VAL A 220 11.40 17.45 18.08
N LEU A 221 10.66 18.49 17.69
CA LEU A 221 9.45 18.31 16.90
C LEU A 221 9.84 18.06 15.45
N SER A 222 9.33 16.97 14.89
CA SER A 222 9.49 16.63 13.48
C SER A 222 8.15 16.72 12.76
N MET A 223 8.20 17.05 11.47
CA MET A 223 7.02 17.12 10.60
C MET A 223 7.26 16.29 9.35
N ASN A 224 6.32 15.40 9.06
CA ASN A 224 6.32 14.57 7.86
C ASN A 224 5.06 14.86 7.04
N GLY A 225 5.19 14.88 5.73
CA GLY A 225 4.10 15.14 4.82
C GLY A 225 4.23 14.30 3.56
N ILE A 226 3.13 13.74 3.08
CA ILE A 226 3.06 13.03 1.81
C ILE A 226 1.85 13.58 1.05
N LEU A 227 2.06 14.03 -0.18
CA LEU A 227 1.01 14.44 -1.09
C LEU A 227 1.13 13.64 -2.39
N LYS A 228 0.01 13.17 -2.91
CA LYS A 228 -0.11 12.42 -4.15
C LYS A 228 -1.18 13.06 -5.01
N GLY A 229 -0.89 13.24 -6.29
CA GLY A 229 -1.84 13.79 -7.25
C GLY A 229 -1.60 13.26 -8.65
N GLN A 230 -2.67 13.14 -9.41
CA GLN A 230 -2.56 12.86 -10.84
C GLN A 230 -2.09 14.12 -11.56
N VAL A 231 -1.03 14.00 -12.35
CA VAL A 231 -0.47 15.07 -13.19
C VAL A 231 -0.20 14.45 -14.55
N LEU A 232 -0.78 15.01 -15.62
CA LEU A 232 -0.75 14.40 -16.96
C LEU A 232 -1.25 12.94 -16.90
N ASN A 233 -0.49 12.01 -17.49
CA ASN A 233 -0.78 10.58 -17.54
C ASN A 233 -0.08 9.79 -16.42
N GLY A 234 0.33 10.46 -15.34
CA GLY A 234 1.05 9.83 -14.24
C GLY A 234 0.65 10.36 -12.87
N ILE A 235 1.31 9.82 -11.85
CA ILE A 235 1.10 10.18 -10.44
C ILE A 235 2.34 10.91 -9.95
N CYS A 236 2.16 12.16 -9.53
CA CYS A 236 3.17 12.90 -8.79
C CYS A 236 3.02 12.61 -7.29
N THR A 237 4.12 12.26 -6.63
CA THR A 237 4.23 12.10 -5.19
C THR A 237 5.26 13.08 -4.67
N VAL A 238 4.87 13.88 -3.68
CA VAL A 238 5.74 14.78 -2.95
C VAL A 238 5.83 14.26 -1.52
N GLN A 239 7.04 14.01 -1.04
CA GLN A 239 7.31 13.64 0.35
C GLN A 239 8.16 14.73 0.99
N TYR A 240 7.70 15.24 2.12
CA TYR A 240 8.39 16.24 2.91
C TYR A 240 8.71 15.65 4.27
N GLU A 241 9.94 15.84 4.72
CA GLU A 241 10.43 15.43 6.02
C GLU A 241 11.22 16.58 6.62
N HIS A 242 10.89 16.95 7.86
CA HIS A 242 11.59 17.96 8.62
C HIS A 242 11.91 17.34 9.99
N THR A 243 13.17 16.99 10.21
CA THR A 243 13.58 16.24 11.40
C THR A 243 13.56 17.11 12.66
N ASN A 244 13.90 18.40 12.54
CA ASN A 244 13.90 19.35 13.65
C ASN A 244 13.26 20.69 13.28
N LEU A 245 12.03 20.94 13.74
CA LEU A 245 11.28 22.18 13.47
C LEU A 245 11.93 23.44 14.05
N LYS A 246 12.88 23.31 15.01
CA LYS A 246 13.61 24.44 15.60
C LYS A 246 14.75 24.94 14.70
N THR A 247 15.29 24.10 13.81
CA THR A 247 16.42 24.46 12.94
C THR A 247 15.94 25.03 11.59
N ARG A 248 16.74 25.94 11.01
CA ARG A 248 16.25 26.79 9.92
C ARG A 248 16.58 26.29 8.51
N SER A 249 17.48 25.32 8.29
CA SER A 249 17.95 25.06 6.91
C SER A 249 18.45 23.66 6.53
N SER A 250 19.11 22.88 7.39
CA SER A 250 19.75 21.61 6.97
C SER A 250 18.84 20.38 7.07
N ASP A 251 17.79 20.48 7.88
CA ASP A 251 17.06 19.33 8.40
C ASP A 251 15.76 19.05 7.64
N ARG A 252 15.61 19.66 6.46
CA ARG A 252 14.45 19.54 5.59
C ARG A 252 14.81 18.76 4.35
N ASN A 253 14.11 17.66 4.14
CA ASN A 253 14.21 16.87 2.94
C ASN A 253 12.88 16.93 2.18
N LEU A 254 12.96 17.20 0.87
CA LEU A 254 11.82 17.18 -0.03
C LEU A 254 12.14 16.23 -1.17
N ARG A 255 11.37 15.15 -1.29
CA ARG A 255 11.50 14.15 -2.34
C ARG A 255 10.32 14.25 -3.29
N LEU A 256 10.59 14.60 -4.54
CA LEU A 256 9.61 14.65 -5.62
C LEU A 256 9.78 13.42 -6.51
N ARG A 257 8.71 12.66 -6.69
CA ARG A 257 8.69 11.45 -7.51
C ARG A 257 7.51 11.47 -8.46
N TYR A 258 7.75 11.25 -9.73
CA TYR A 258 6.69 11.05 -10.71
C TYR A 258 6.63 9.58 -11.13
N LEU A 259 5.44 9.05 -11.36
CA LEU A 259 5.21 7.69 -11.84
C LEU A 259 4.31 7.77 -13.06
N TYR A 260 4.91 7.61 -14.24
CA TYR A 260 4.16 7.28 -15.45
C TYR A 260 4.20 5.77 -15.66
N LYS A 261 3.06 5.20 -16.02
CA LYS A 261 2.96 3.78 -16.36
C LYS A 261 1.86 3.59 -17.41
N ASP A 262 2.21 2.91 -18.48
CA ASP A 262 1.26 2.38 -19.47
C ASP A 262 1.41 0.84 -19.56
N GLU A 263 0.88 0.25 -20.63
CA GLU A 263 0.90 -1.20 -20.84
C GLU A 263 2.32 -1.72 -21.10
N GLU A 264 3.16 -0.95 -21.80
CA GLU A 264 4.47 -1.36 -22.27
C GLU A 264 5.60 -0.89 -21.36
N MET A 265 5.45 0.24 -20.68
CA MET A 265 6.53 0.88 -19.95
C MET A 265 6.10 1.57 -18.65
N ALA A 266 7.08 1.73 -17.76
CA ALA A 266 7.00 2.57 -16.59
C ALA A 266 8.22 3.50 -16.52
N PHE A 267 7.97 4.77 -16.24
CA PHE A 267 8.96 5.82 -16.15
C PHE A 267 8.82 6.54 -14.81
N ILE A 268 9.86 6.48 -13.99
CA ILE A 268 9.84 6.92 -12.59
C ILE A 268 11.03 7.83 -12.29
N PRO A 269 10.97 9.12 -12.67
CA PRO A 269 11.97 10.09 -12.28
C PRO A 269 11.72 10.54 -10.85
N GLU A 270 12.81 10.82 -10.16
CA GLU A 270 12.80 11.23 -8.77
C GLU A 270 13.94 12.22 -8.51
N ILE A 271 13.67 13.23 -7.71
CA ILE A 271 14.67 14.17 -7.21
C ILE A 271 14.46 14.45 -5.73
N SER A 272 15.55 14.46 -4.98
CA SER A 272 15.58 14.82 -3.57
C SER A 272 16.26 16.17 -3.39
N LEU A 273 15.65 17.05 -2.61
CA LEU A 273 16.15 18.37 -2.26
C LEU A 273 16.37 18.42 -0.74
N PRO A 274 17.39 19.16 -0.25
CA PRO A 274 18.32 20.01 -1.00
C PRO A 274 19.51 19.26 -1.61
N SER A 275 19.64 17.94 -1.41
CA SER A 275 20.78 17.16 -1.89
C SER A 275 20.97 17.17 -3.41
N ASN A 276 19.92 17.51 -4.16
CA ASN A 276 19.84 17.45 -5.62
C ASN A 276 20.14 16.06 -6.19
N ALA A 277 20.01 15.01 -5.36
CA ALA A 277 20.16 13.64 -5.81
C ALA A 277 18.98 13.29 -6.73
N ALA A 278 19.26 13.07 -8.00
CA ALA A 278 18.27 12.67 -8.99
C ALA A 278 18.46 11.20 -9.37
N SER A 279 17.35 10.49 -9.53
CA SER A 279 17.34 9.13 -10.04
C SER A 279 16.24 8.95 -11.08
N LEU A 280 16.45 8.01 -11.99
CA LEU A 280 15.47 7.66 -13.00
C LEU A 280 15.39 6.15 -13.11
N THR A 281 14.22 5.60 -12.79
CA THR A 281 13.94 4.18 -13.05
C THR A 281 13.08 4.07 -14.29
N PHE A 282 13.53 3.27 -15.25
CA PHE A 282 12.81 2.94 -16.46
C PHE A 282 12.60 1.43 -16.54
N LYS A 283 11.36 1.02 -16.82
CA LYS A 283 10.99 -0.38 -17.07
C LYS A 283 10.22 -0.44 -18.38
N ARG A 284 10.53 -1.42 -19.23
CA ARG A 284 9.81 -1.68 -20.47
C ARG A 284 9.63 -3.18 -20.63
N GLN A 285 8.45 -3.62 -21.05
CA GLN A 285 8.21 -4.98 -21.51
C GLN A 285 8.87 -5.11 -22.87
N PHE A 286 9.80 -6.06 -23.00
CA PHE A 286 10.43 -6.36 -24.27
C PHE A 286 9.72 -7.55 -24.91
N SER A 287 9.35 -7.39 -26.16
CA SER A 287 9.01 -8.49 -27.06
C SER A 287 10.27 -8.98 -27.78
N PRO A 288 10.29 -10.20 -28.34
CA PRO A 288 11.44 -10.72 -29.09
C PRO A 288 11.88 -9.88 -30.30
N SER A 289 11.05 -8.92 -30.73
CA SER A 289 11.36 -7.95 -31.79
C SER A 289 12.06 -6.68 -31.30
N ASP A 290 12.13 -6.45 -29.99
CA ASP A 290 12.59 -5.19 -29.43
C ASP A 290 14.12 -5.15 -29.31
N LYS A 291 14.70 -4.03 -29.74
CA LYS A 291 16.15 -3.75 -29.62
C LYS A 291 16.35 -2.58 -28.67
N LEU A 292 17.01 -2.82 -27.54
CA LEU A 292 17.37 -1.74 -26.61
C LEU A 292 18.76 -1.19 -26.95
N ARG A 293 18.85 0.13 -27.17
CA ARG A 293 20.12 0.85 -27.29
C ARG A 293 20.20 1.91 -26.20
N LEU A 294 21.04 1.68 -25.19
CA LEU A 294 21.36 2.65 -24.15
C LEU A 294 22.50 3.55 -24.66
N ILE A 295 22.17 4.81 -24.94
CA ILE A 295 23.13 5.79 -25.44
C ILE A 295 23.60 6.66 -24.26
N ILE A 296 24.83 6.40 -23.81
CA ILE A 296 25.58 7.19 -22.81
C ILE A 296 26.50 8.15 -23.60
N PRO A 297 26.83 9.37 -23.12
CA PRO A 297 27.64 10.34 -23.88
C PRO A 297 28.90 9.76 -24.55
N GLU A 298 29.61 8.83 -23.89
CA GLU A 298 30.80 8.16 -24.44
C GLU A 298 30.57 6.77 -25.07
N TYR A 299 29.44 6.10 -24.79
CA TYR A 299 29.24 4.69 -25.14
C TYR A 299 27.82 4.42 -25.62
N CYS A 300 27.68 3.53 -26.61
CA CYS A 300 26.42 2.90 -26.96
C CYS A 300 26.44 1.48 -26.41
N VAL A 301 25.48 1.14 -25.55
CA VAL A 301 25.31 -0.22 -25.02
C VAL A 301 24.04 -0.80 -25.62
N THR A 302 24.17 -1.86 -26.41
CA THR A 302 23.06 -2.51 -27.09
C THR A 302 22.75 -3.83 -26.39
N TYR A 303 21.47 -4.10 -26.16
CA TYR A 303 20.99 -5.41 -25.71
C TYR A 303 20.24 -6.08 -26.86
N GLU A 304 20.68 -7.28 -27.23
CA GLU A 304 19.99 -8.14 -28.18
C GLU A 304 19.51 -9.42 -27.47
N ASP A 305 18.19 -9.60 -27.47
CA ASP A 305 17.52 -10.69 -26.73
C ASP A 305 17.90 -12.09 -27.26
N ASN A 306 18.21 -12.19 -28.55
CA ASN A 306 18.59 -13.45 -29.19
C ASN A 306 19.85 -14.10 -28.62
N ASN A 307 20.70 -13.34 -27.92
CA ASN A 307 21.99 -13.83 -27.40
C ASN A 307 22.17 -13.62 -25.89
N ASN A 308 21.18 -13.08 -25.16
CA ASN A 308 21.32 -12.69 -23.74
C ASN A 308 22.61 -11.88 -23.45
N ALA A 309 23.06 -11.06 -24.41
CA ALA A 309 24.38 -10.43 -24.36
C ALA A 309 24.28 -8.90 -24.45
N TRP A 310 25.09 -8.22 -23.64
CA TRP A 310 25.26 -6.77 -23.68
C TRP A 310 26.49 -6.43 -24.51
N GLU A 311 26.31 -5.68 -25.59
CA GLU A 311 27.41 -5.19 -26.42
C GLU A 311 27.70 -3.72 -26.12
N LYS A 312 28.94 -3.39 -25.72
CA LYS A 312 29.37 -2.02 -25.43
C LYS A 312 30.28 -1.51 -26.54
N THR A 313 29.83 -0.51 -27.28
CA THR A 313 30.60 0.16 -28.35
C THR A 313 30.97 1.57 -27.90
N LYS A 314 32.26 1.94 -27.98
CA LYS A 314 32.71 3.31 -27.73
C LYS A 314 32.32 4.20 -28.91
N ARG A 315 31.76 5.38 -28.66
CA ARG A 315 31.46 6.32 -29.74
C ARG A 315 32.79 6.79 -30.34
N GLY A 316 33.10 6.34 -31.56
CA GLY A 316 34.18 6.91 -32.36
C GLY A 316 33.83 8.35 -32.72
N GLY A 317 34.81 9.25 -32.58
CA GLY A 317 34.72 10.63 -33.06
C GLY A 317 34.64 10.72 -34.57
#